data_AF-A0A955YN96-F1
#
_entry.id   AF-A0A955YN96-F1
#
_cell.length_a   1.000
_cell.length_b   1.000
_cell.length_c   1.000
_cell.angle_alpha   90.00
_cell.angle_beta   90.00
_cell.angle_gamma   90.00
#
_symmetry.space_group_name_H-M   'P 1'
#
loop_
_entity.id
_entity.type
_entity.pdbx_description
1 polymer ?
#
loop_
_entity_poly.entity_id
_entity_poly.type
_entity_poly.pdbx_seq_one_letter_code
_entity_poly.pdbx_strand_id
1 'polypeptide(L)'
;MPELPDIESYCHALRPRVVDQPLTAFELVSPFVLRTVSPAPASALGSHVRAVRRLGKRVVLSFEGDVHFVVHLMIAGRFRFDQTGPSQKPQRPQKPLSARAGALFR
;
A
#
# COMPACT_ATOMS: atom_id res chain seq x y z
N MET A 1 5.11 -3.61 -18.12
CA MET A 1 5.26 -2.53 -17.13
C MET A 1 3.96 -1.74 -17.20
N PRO A 2 3.26 -1.45 -16.09
CA PRO A 2 2.08 -0.61 -16.14
C PRO A 2 2.48 0.75 -16.69
N GLU A 3 1.74 1.21 -17.69
CA GLU A 3 1.97 2.46 -18.40
C GLU A 3 1.39 3.65 -17.63
N LEU A 4 1.59 4.87 -18.14
CA LEU A 4 1.06 6.10 -17.54
C LEU A 4 -0.47 6.06 -17.29
N PRO A 5 -1.30 5.53 -18.21
CA PRO A 5 -2.74 5.38 -17.99
C PRO A 5 -3.08 4.39 -16.86
N ASP A 6 -2.22 3.40 -16.63
CA ASP A 6 -2.49 2.33 -15.67
C ASP A 6 -2.39 2.83 -14.22
N ILE A 7 -1.41 3.68 -13.93
CA ILE A 7 -1.23 4.23 -12.57
C ILE A 7 -2.37 5.19 -12.20
N GLU A 8 -2.83 6.03 -13.14
CA GLU A 8 -3.98 6.90 -12.87
C GLU A 8 -5.26 6.08 -12.70
N SER A 9 -5.42 4.98 -13.45
CA SER A 9 -6.52 4.02 -13.26
C SER A 9 -6.49 3.39 -11.87
N TYR A 10 -5.31 3.00 -11.36
CA TYR A 10 -5.16 2.56 -9.97
C TYR A 10 -5.54 3.65 -8.97
N CYS A 11 -5.10 4.90 -9.18
CA CYS A 11 -5.46 6.01 -8.29
C CYS A 11 -6.97 6.23 -8.30
N HIS A 12 -7.61 6.23 -9.47
CA HIS A 12 -9.05 6.37 -9.62
C HIS A 12 -9.81 5.25 -8.89
N ALA A 13 -9.36 4.00 -9.01
CA ALA A 13 -9.96 2.88 -8.29
C ALA A 13 -9.71 2.92 -6.78
N LEU A 14 -8.55 3.41 -6.33
CA LEU A 14 -8.21 3.47 -4.90
C LEU A 14 -8.97 4.56 -4.16
N ARG A 15 -9.09 5.76 -4.75
CA ARG A 15 -9.73 6.94 -4.12
C ARG A 15 -11.04 6.62 -3.38
N PRO A 16 -12.08 6.05 -4.03
CA PRO A 16 -13.36 5.79 -3.37
C PRO A 16 -13.32 4.69 -2.30
N ARG A 17 -12.21 3.95 -2.18
CA ARG A 17 -12.08 2.82 -1.24
C ARG A 17 -11.24 3.14 -0.01
N VAL A 18 -10.35 4.12 -0.09
CA VAL A 18 -9.38 4.39 1.00
C VAL A 18 -9.41 5.82 1.51
N VAL A 19 -9.85 6.79 0.71
CA VAL A 19 -9.91 8.19 1.16
C VAL A 19 -10.89 8.28 2.33
N ASP A 20 -10.49 9.03 3.35
CA ASP A 20 -11.15 9.18 4.64
C ASP A 20 -11.33 7.87 5.43
N GLN A 21 -10.63 6.80 5.05
CA GLN A 21 -10.55 5.58 5.85
C GLN A 21 -9.28 5.54 6.70
N PRO A 22 -9.37 5.11 7.97
CA PRO A 22 -8.20 4.97 8.83
C PRO A 22 -7.40 3.72 8.45
N LEU A 23 -6.07 3.83 8.55
CA LEU A 23 -5.18 2.66 8.45
C LEU A 23 -5.25 1.87 9.76
N THR A 24 -5.82 0.68 9.71
CA THR A 24 -6.00 -0.15 10.92
C THR A 24 -4.89 -1.18 11.12
N ALA A 25 -4.28 -1.63 10.04
CA ALA A 25 -3.15 -2.56 10.08
C ALA A 25 -2.22 -2.34 8.89
N PHE A 26 -0.93 -2.60 9.12
CA PHE A 26 0.09 -2.63 8.09
C PHE A 26 0.96 -3.87 8.29
N GLU A 27 1.09 -4.70 7.25
CA GLU A 27 1.93 -5.89 7.26
C GLU A 27 2.92 -5.84 6.10
N LEU A 28 4.21 -5.98 6.44
CA LEU A 28 5.27 -6.13 5.47
C LEU A 28 5.64 -7.61 5.34
N VAL A 29 5.20 -8.24 4.26
CA VAL A 29 5.46 -9.68 4.02
C VAL A 29 6.86 -9.92 3.44
N SER A 30 7.52 -8.87 2.94
CA SER A 30 8.90 -8.97 2.43
C SER A 30 9.70 -7.68 2.68
N PRO A 31 10.91 -7.76 3.24
CA PRO A 31 11.75 -6.59 3.51
C PRO A 31 12.19 -5.87 2.23
N PHE A 32 12.16 -6.53 1.08
CA PHE A 32 12.57 -5.94 -0.21
C PHE A 32 11.55 -4.94 -0.79
N VAL A 33 10.36 -4.82 -0.19
CA VAL A 33 9.33 -3.85 -0.61
C VAL A 33 9.62 -2.45 -0.08
N LEU A 34 10.22 -2.34 1.11
CA LEU A 34 10.46 -1.06 1.79
C LEU A 34 11.86 -0.53 1.46
N ARG A 35 11.91 0.65 0.85
CA ARG A 35 13.17 1.36 0.56
C ARG A 35 13.50 2.44 1.58
N THR A 36 12.49 3.04 2.20
CA THR A 36 12.63 4.13 3.17
C THR A 36 11.55 3.98 4.24
N VAL A 37 11.93 4.02 5.51
CA VAL A 37 11.07 3.75 6.68
C VAL A 37 11.10 4.90 7.70
N SER A 38 11.36 6.13 7.26
CA SER A 38 11.32 7.32 8.13
C SER A 38 10.26 8.29 7.62
N PRO A 39 9.21 8.61 8.42
CA PRO A 39 8.88 7.98 9.70
C PRO A 39 8.49 6.49 9.53
N ALA A 40 8.54 5.72 10.62
CA ALA A 40 8.21 4.29 10.60
C ALA A 40 6.80 4.08 10.04
N PRO A 41 6.52 3.03 9.24
CA PRO A 41 5.17 2.81 8.69
C PRO A 41 4.07 2.75 9.76
N ALA A 42 4.41 2.30 10.96
CA ALA A 42 3.52 2.26 12.12
C ALA A 42 3.01 3.66 12.55
N SER A 43 3.71 4.74 12.20
CA SER A 43 3.28 6.12 12.48
C SER A 43 1.98 6.51 11.76
N ALA A 44 1.63 5.82 10.67
CA ALA A 44 0.38 6.05 9.96
C ALA A 44 -0.81 5.26 10.56
N LEU A 45 -0.59 4.36 11.52
CA LEU A 45 -1.67 3.58 12.14
C LEU A 45 -2.66 4.50 12.84
N GLY A 46 -3.95 4.27 12.61
CA GLY A 46 -5.06 5.09 13.09
C GLY A 46 -5.28 6.40 12.32
N SER A 47 -4.34 6.81 11.47
CA SER A 47 -4.47 8.03 10.66
C SER A 47 -5.32 7.78 9.41
N HIS A 48 -6.09 8.79 9.01
CA HIS A 48 -6.92 8.70 7.80
C HIS A 48 -6.11 8.97 6.54
N VAL A 49 -6.44 8.28 5.45
CA VAL A 49 -5.92 8.65 4.12
C VAL A 49 -6.64 9.92 3.65
N ARG A 50 -5.90 11.01 3.44
CA ARG A 50 -6.44 12.28 2.93
C ARG A 50 -6.37 12.40 1.43
N ALA A 51 -5.43 11.72 0.78
CA ALA A 51 -5.33 11.76 -0.67
C ALA A 51 -4.69 10.50 -1.26
N VAL A 52 -5.13 10.16 -2.46
CA VAL A 52 -4.44 9.22 -3.35
C VAL A 52 -3.99 9.97 -4.59
N ARG A 53 -2.68 10.04 -4.80
CA ARG A 53 -2.04 10.81 -5.87
C ARG A 53 -1.06 9.94 -6.64
N ARG A 54 -0.75 10.39 -7.85
CA ARG A 54 0.29 9.81 -8.68
C ARG A 54 1.57 10.65 -8.56
N LEU A 55 2.72 9.95 -8.49
CA LEU A 55 4.05 10.55 -8.63
C LEU A 55 4.87 9.74 -9.64
N GLY A 56 4.86 10.17 -10.91
CA GLY A 56 5.52 9.44 -12.00
C GLY A 56 4.92 8.04 -12.21
N LYS A 57 5.68 6.99 -11.89
CA LYS A 57 5.25 5.57 -11.95
C LYS A 57 4.79 5.02 -10.58
N ARG A 58 4.58 5.88 -9.60
CA ARG A 58 4.28 5.53 -8.20
C ARG A 58 2.88 6.00 -7.83
N VAL A 59 2.22 5.21 -6.98
CA VAL A 59 1.00 5.58 -6.27
C VAL A 59 1.41 6.10 -4.89
N VAL A 60 0.81 7.20 -4.46
CA VAL A 60 1.07 7.84 -3.17
C VAL A 60 -0.23 7.89 -2.37
N LEU A 61 -0.25 7.23 -1.22
CA LEU A 61 -1.28 7.39 -0.20
C LEU A 61 -0.77 8.42 0.80
N SER A 62 -1.49 9.52 0.97
CA SER A 62 -1.14 10.58 1.92
C SER A 62 -2.03 10.47 3.13
N PHE A 63 -1.43 10.31 4.30
CA PHE A 63 -2.12 10.24 5.58
C PHE A 63 -2.13 11.62 6.25
N GLU A 64 -2.89 11.74 7.33
CA GLU A 64 -2.74 12.87 8.26
C GLU A 64 -1.32 12.93 8.83
N GLY A 65 -0.84 14.13 9.16
CA GLY A 65 0.48 14.32 9.78
C GLY A 65 1.67 14.14 8.83
N ASP A 66 1.52 14.45 7.54
CA ASP A 66 2.58 14.40 6.51
C ASP A 66 3.29 13.04 6.34
N VAL A 67 2.58 11.96 6.67
CA VAL A 67 3.05 10.59 6.39
C VAL A 67 2.55 10.15 5.02
N HIS A 68 3.44 9.56 4.22
CA HIS A 68 3.11 9.11 2.87
C HIS A 68 3.59 7.69 2.60
N PHE A 69 2.69 6.84 2.10
CA PHE A 69 3.08 5.53 1.55
C PHE A 69 3.23 5.64 0.04
N VAL A 70 4.44 5.37 -0.43
CA VAL A 70 4.80 5.47 -1.85
C VAL A 70 5.06 4.09 -2.42
N VAL A 71 4.20 3.66 -3.34
CA VAL A 71 4.21 2.31 -3.90
C VAL A 71 4.57 2.37 -5.38
N HIS A 72 5.63 1.65 -5.78
CA HIS A 72 5.95 1.43 -7.18
C HIS A 72 5.49 0.02 -7.59
N LEU A 73 4.53 -0.06 -8.52
CA LEU A 73 3.94 -1.35 -8.90
C LEU A 73 4.88 -2.24 -9.72
N MET A 74 6.03 -1.73 -10.19
CA MET A 74 6.93 -2.49 -11.06
C MET A 74 6.17 -3.11 -12.24
N ILE A 75 6.66 -4.17 -12.88
CA ILE A 75 5.98 -4.79 -14.03
C ILE A 75 4.73 -5.58 -13.62
N ALA A 76 4.84 -6.34 -12.52
CA ALA A 76 3.86 -7.36 -12.13
C ALA A 76 3.09 -7.05 -10.83
N GLY A 77 3.43 -5.96 -10.12
CA GLY A 77 2.75 -5.58 -8.89
C GLY A 77 1.32 -5.10 -9.17
N ARG A 78 0.42 -5.43 -8.25
CA ARG A 78 -1.02 -5.13 -8.33
C ARG A 78 -1.50 -4.83 -6.90
N PHE A 79 -2.41 -3.88 -6.75
CA PHE A 79 -3.21 -3.77 -5.52
C PHE A 79 -4.31 -4.83 -5.52
N ARG A 80 -4.60 -5.38 -4.34
CA ARG A 80 -5.73 -6.30 -4.10
C ARG A 80 -6.49 -5.79 -2.89
N PHE A 81 -7.79 -5.66 -3.01
CA PHE A 81 -8.66 -5.44 -1.87
C PHE A 81 -9.14 -6.78 -1.37
N ASP A 82 -8.86 -7.06 -0.10
CA ASP A 82 -9.38 -8.22 0.60
C ASP A 82 -10.41 -7.73 1.61
N GLN A 83 -11.64 -8.24 1.50
CA GLN A 83 -12.73 -7.91 2.42
C GLN A 83 -12.65 -8.73 3.72
N THR A 84 -11.78 -9.74 3.79
CA THR A 84 -11.70 -10.67 4.93
C THR A 84 -10.72 -10.25 6.03
N GLY A 85 -10.12 -9.05 5.92
CA GLY A 85 -9.06 -8.63 6.84
C GLY A 85 -7.79 -9.48 6.70
N PRO A 86 -6.71 -9.17 7.43
CA PRO A 86 -5.51 -10.01 7.40
C PRO A 86 -5.87 -11.41 7.93
N SER A 87 -5.87 -12.39 7.03
CA SER A 87 -5.88 -13.79 7.40
C SER A 87 -4.60 -14.08 8.20
N GLN A 88 -4.70 -14.21 9.52
CA GLN A 88 -3.64 -14.81 10.32
C GLN A 88 -3.40 -16.24 9.83
N LYS A 89 -2.47 -16.44 8.89
CA LYS A 89 -1.91 -17.75 8.59
C LYS A 89 -0.41 -17.71 8.87
N PRO A 90 0.11 -18.68 9.64
CA PRO A 90 1.49 -18.64 10.10
C PRO A 90 2.47 -18.77 8.93
N GLN A 91 3.58 -18.03 9.02
CA GLN A 91 4.70 -18.07 8.10
C GLN A 91 5.27 -19.48 7.98
N ARG A 92 5.14 -20.10 6.81
CA ARG A 92 6.01 -21.19 6.35
C ARG A 92 6.98 -20.63 5.33
N PRO A 93 8.30 -20.91 5.43
CA PRO A 93 9.24 -20.41 4.44
C PRO A 93 9.17 -21.31 3.20
N GLN A 94 8.75 -20.77 2.07
CA GLN A 94 8.96 -21.39 0.76
C GLN A 94 9.42 -20.34 -0.27
N LYS A 95 10.53 -20.68 -0.96
CA LYS A 95 11.23 -20.06 -2.11
C LYS A 95 10.42 -19.13 -3.04
N PRO A 96 11.11 -18.39 -3.92
CA PRO A 96 11.77 -17.10 -3.71
C PRO A 96 10.75 -15.94 -3.60
N LEU A 97 11.14 -14.86 -2.92
CA LEU A 97 10.24 -13.82 -2.43
C LEU A 97 9.49 -13.07 -3.54
N SER A 98 8.19 -13.34 -3.68
CA SER A 98 7.26 -12.34 -4.21
C SER A 98 7.12 -11.24 -3.16
N ALA A 99 7.56 -10.03 -3.47
CA ALA A 99 7.53 -8.91 -2.54
C ALA A 99 6.07 -8.45 -2.35
N ARG A 100 5.51 -8.60 -1.13
CA ARG A 100 4.13 -8.20 -0.79
C ARG A 100 4.12 -7.27 0.41
N ALA A 101 3.30 -6.23 0.35
CA ALA A 101 2.91 -5.39 1.48
C ALA A 101 1.39 -5.29 1.49
N GLY A 102 0.80 -5.36 2.68
CA GLY A 102 -0.64 -5.26 2.92
C GLY A 102 -0.95 -4.06 3.79
N ALA A 103 -2.01 -3.32 3.47
CA ALA A 103 -2.57 -2.26 4.28
C ALA A 103 -4.08 -2.49 4.38
N LEU A 104 -4.63 -2.43 5.60
CA LEU A 104 -6.05 -2.61 5.84
C LEU A 104 -6.72 -1.26 6.14
N PHE A 105 -7.75 -0.96 5.37
CA PHE A 105 -8.63 0.20 5.52
C PHE A 105 -10.01 -0.32 5.93
N ARG A 106 -10.70 0.39 6.84
CA ARG A 106 -12.07 0.05 7.24
C ARG A 106 -13.09 0.65 6.28
#